data_AF-A0A380PNF2-F1
#
_entry.id   AF-A0A380PNF2-F1
#
_cell.length_a   1.000
_cell.length_b   1.000
_cell.length_c   1.000
_cell.angle_alpha   90.00
_cell.angle_beta   90.00
_cell.angle_gamma   90.00
#
_symmetry.space_group_name_H-M   'P 1'
#
loop_
_entity.id
_entity.type
_entity.pdbx_description
1 polymer ?
#
loop_
_entity_poly.entity_id
_entity_poly.type
_entity_poly.pdbx_seq_one_letter_code
_entity_poly.pdbx_strand_id
1 'polypeptide(L)' 'MQQWQPGKRLLTDFDIKIGKLSASVRKQQLTDQDIQRACSATDRAITQMIQGQDHEKRPRHNHQRGDD' A
#
# COMPACT_ATOMS: atom_id res chain seq x y z
N MET A 1 6.26 8.91 30.75
CA MET A 1 6.65 8.88 29.33
C MET A 1 8.12 8.47 29.27
N GLN A 2 8.50 7.51 28.43
CA GLN A 2 9.92 7.13 28.30
C GLN A 2 10.71 8.31 27.76
N GLN A 3 11.85 8.63 28.40
CA GLN A 3 12.79 9.62 27.93
C GLN A 3 13.33 9.18 26.55
N TRP A 4 13.29 10.07 25.56
CA TRP A 4 13.96 9.81 24.29
C TRP A 4 15.47 9.61 24.51
N GLN A 5 16.04 8.60 23.86
CA GLN A 5 17.46 8.27 23.94
C GLN A 5 18.14 8.57 22.60
N PRO A 6 19.36 9.15 22.60
CA PRO A 6 20.13 9.36 21.38
C PRO A 6 20.29 8.06 20.57
N GLY A 7 20.14 8.14 19.25
CA GLY A 7 20.25 6.99 18.34
C GLY A 7 19.00 6.10 18.25
N LYS A 8 18.01 6.25 19.16
CA LYS A 8 16.72 5.58 18.99
C LYS A 8 15.88 6.31 17.95
N ARG A 9 15.40 5.55 16.95
CA ARG A 9 14.46 6.03 15.96
C ARG A 9 13.14 6.37 16.65
N LEU A 10 12.87 7.67 16.79
CA LEU A 10 11.67 8.17 17.49
C LEU A 10 10.39 7.99 16.66
N LEU A 11 10.53 8.06 15.34
CA LEU A 11 9.42 7.93 14.39
C LEU A 11 9.57 6.64 13.59
N THR A 12 8.52 5.84 13.55
CA THR A 12 8.42 4.68 12.67
C THR A 12 8.29 5.13 11.22
N ASP A 13 8.47 4.19 10.29
CA ASP A 13 8.19 4.47 8.87
C ASP A 13 6.73 4.85 8.62
N PHE A 14 5.81 4.38 9.47
CA PHE A 14 4.40 4.78 9.42
C PHE A 14 4.22 6.25 9.78
N ASP A 15 4.82 6.70 10.90
CA ASP A 15 4.75 8.09 11.34
C ASP A 15 5.32 9.05 10.28
N ILE A 16 6.41 8.65 9.64
CA ILE A 16 7.05 9.43 8.56
C ILE A 16 6.12 9.52 7.33
N LYS A 17 5.44 8.42 6.96
CA LYS A 17 4.49 8.42 5.85
C LYS A 17 3.29 9.32 6.12
N ILE A 18 2.74 9.27 7.34
CA ILE A 18 1.65 10.16 7.76
C ILE A 18 2.11 11.62 7.72
N GLY A 19 3.29 11.94 8.25
CA GLY A 19 3.82 13.30 8.22
C GLY A 19 3.99 13.85 6.80
N LYS A 20 4.48 13.03 5.86
CA LYS A 20 4.59 13.42 4.44
C LYS A 20 3.22 13.65 3.80
N LEU A 21 2.24 12.80 4.09
CA LEU A 21 0.87 12.94 3.59
C LEU A 21 0.21 14.21 4.11
N SER A 22 0.28 14.47 5.42
CA SER A 22 -0.26 15.70 6.01
C SER A 22 0.42 16.93 5.41
N ALA A 23 1.73 16.88 5.16
CA ALA A 23 2.46 17.97 4.53
C ALA A 23 2.04 18.24 3.07
N SER A 24 1.71 17.20 2.29
CA SER A 24 1.32 17.36 0.88
C SER A 24 -0.04 18.02 0.70
N VAL A 25 -0.93 17.91 1.69
CA VAL A 25 -2.27 18.49 1.65
C VAL A 25 -2.44 19.77 2.50
N ARG A 26 -1.39 20.20 3.22
CA ARG A 26 -1.46 21.26 4.26
C ARG A 26 -1.96 22.64 3.81
N LYS A 27 -2.05 22.90 2.51
CA LYS A 27 -2.54 24.17 1.92
C LYS A 27 -3.77 23.96 1.03
N GLN A 28 -4.32 22.75 0.97
CA GLN A 28 -5.55 22.46 0.25
C GLN A 28 -6.70 22.39 1.23
N GLN A 29 -7.80 23.05 0.88
CA GLN A 29 -9.07 22.81 1.52
C GLN A 29 -9.69 21.60 0.81
N LEU A 30 -9.73 20.46 1.48
CA LEU A 30 -10.33 19.25 0.94
C LEU A 30 -11.83 19.31 1.20
N THR A 31 -12.61 19.07 0.15
CA THR A 31 -14.06 18.88 0.28
C THR A 31 -14.36 17.43 0.68
N ASP A 32 -15.56 17.18 1.20
CA ASP A 32 -16.01 15.80 1.48
C ASP A 32 -15.96 14.93 0.23
N GLN A 33 -16.22 15.51 -0.95
CA GLN A 33 -16.15 14.79 -2.20
C GLN A 33 -14.71 14.36 -2.55
N ASP A 34 -13.71 15.19 -2.24
CA ASP A 34 -12.30 14.84 -2.46
C ASP A 34 -11.89 13.67 -1.58
N ILE A 35 -12.34 13.67 -0.31
CA ILE A 35 -12.12 12.58 0.64
C ILE A 35 -12.76 11.29 0.13
N GLN A 36 -14.03 11.34 -0.29
CA GLN A 36 -14.76 10.17 -0.82
C GLN A 36 -14.10 9.59 -2.07
N ARG A 37 -13.61 10.44 -2.99
CA ARG A 37 -12.87 10.01 -4.18
C ARG A 37 -11.55 9.34 -3.80
N ALA A 38 -10.80 9.91 -2.85
CA ALA A 38 -9.53 9.36 -2.40
C ALA A 38 -9.71 7.98 -1.73
N CYS A 39 -10.73 7.84 -0.87
CA CYS A 39 -11.10 6.55 -0.26
C CYS A 39 -11.44 5.52 -1.34
N SER A 40 -12.34 5.86 -2.27
CA SER A 40 -12.75 4.97 -3.35
C SER A 40 -11.58 4.53 -4.24
N ALA A 41 -10.65 5.45 -4.54
CA ALA A 41 -9.45 5.14 -5.32
C ALA A 41 -8.52 4.19 -4.55
N THR A 42 -8.37 4.40 -3.24
CA THR A 42 -7.56 3.55 -2.36
C THR A 42 -8.13 2.14 -2.27
N ASP A 43 -9.44 2.01 -2.05
CA ASP A 43 -10.11 0.71 -1.97
C ASP A 43 -9.99 -0.09 -3.28
N ARG A 44 -10.09 0.59 -4.43
CA ARG A 44 -9.85 -0.03 -5.74
C ARG A 44 -8.42 -0.52 -5.88
N ALA A 45 -7.43 0.28 -5.47
CA ALA A 45 -6.03 -0.11 -5.54
C ALA A 45 -5.76 -1.34 -4.64
N ILE A 46 -6.28 -1.34 -3.41
CA ILE A 46 -6.19 -2.49 -2.49
C ILE A 46 -6.84 -3.72 -3.12
N THR A 47 -8.04 -3.57 -3.67
CA THR A 47 -8.78 -4.66 -4.34
C THR A 47 -7.98 -5.25 -5.50
N GLN A 48 -7.36 -4.41 -6.33
CA GLN A 48 -6.51 -4.85 -7.44
C GLN A 48 -5.25 -5.55 -6.96
N MET A 49 -4.62 -5.07 -5.89
CA MET A 49 -3.46 -5.72 -5.29
C MET A 49 -3.81 -7.12 -4.78
N ILE A 50 -4.96 -7.27 -4.12
CA ILE A 50 -5.45 -8.56 -3.62
C ILE A 50 -5.77 -9.51 -4.80
N GLN A 51 -6.51 -9.03 -5.81
CA GLN A 51 -6.90 -9.85 -6.98
C GLN A 51 -5.70 -10.23 -7.87
N GLY A 52 -4.70 -9.35 -7.99
CA GLY A 52 -3.49 -9.60 -8.76
C GLY A 52 -2.57 -10.66 -8.15
N GLN A 53 -2.70 -10.96 -6.85
CA GLN A 53 -1.92 -11.99 -6.17
C GLN A 53 -2.40 -13.42 -6.50
N ASP A 54 -3.63 -13.59 -6.99
CA ASP A 54 -4.16 -14.91 -7.39
C ASP A 54 -3.63 -15.42 -8.74
N HIS A 55 -2.91 -14.58 -9.49
CA HIS A 55 -2.35 -14.91 -10.82
C HIS A 55 -0.93 -15.47 -10.80
N GLU A 56 -0.27 -15.60 -9.64
CA GLU A 56 0.95 -16.39 -9.45
C GLU A 56 0.65 -17.91 -9.47
N LYS A 57 -0.15 -18.37 -10.44
CA LYS A 57 -0.41 -19.80 -10.66
C LYS A 57 0.76 -20.40 -11.43
N ARG A 58 1.64 -21.07 -10.66
CA ARG A 58 2.46 -22.26 -10.96
C ARG A 58 2.94 -22.45 -12.43
N PRO A 59 4.24 -22.70 -12.67
CA PRO A 59 4.69 -23.12 -14.00
C PRO A 59 4.00 -24.43 -14.38
N ARG A 60 3.21 -24.41 -15.46
CA ARG A 60 2.66 -25.62 -16.08
C ARG A 60 3.84 -26.39 -16.67
N HIS A 61 4.35 -27.37 -15.94
CA HIS A 61 5.23 -28.40 -16.51
C HIS A 61 4.41 -29.20 -17.51
N ASN A 62 4.52 -28.82 -18.78
CA ASN A 62 3.99 -29.57 -19.91
C ASN A 62 4.88 -30.80 -20.08
N HIS A 63 4.57 -31.90 -19.40
CA HIS A 63 5.16 -33.19 -19.75
C HIS A 63 4.55 -33.60 -21.09
N GLN A 64 5.30 -33.36 -22.18
CA GLN A 64 5.11 -34.09 -23.42
C GLN A 64 5.29 -35.57 -23.11
N ARG A 65 4.15 -36.27 -23.02
CA ARG A 65 4.11 -37.73 -23.01
C ARG A 65 4.51 -38.15 -24.42
N GLY A 66 5.70 -38.73 -24.56
CA GLY A 66 6.10 -39.41 -25.78
C GLY A 66 5.15 -40.59 -26.02
N ASP A 67 4.64 -40.66 -27.24
CA ASP A 67 4.00 -41.85 -27.78
C ASP A 67 5.11 -42.78 -28.26
N ASP A 68 5.21 -43.97 -27.65
CA ASP A 68 5.86 -45.18 -28.18
C ASP A 68 4.78 -46.27 -28.29
#